data_AF-A0A8J2KDR4-F1
#
_entry.id   AF-A0A8J2KDR4-F1
#
_cell.length_a   1.000
_cell.length_b   1.000
_cell.length_c   1.000
_cell.angle_alpha   90.00
_cell.angle_beta   90.00
_cell.angle_gamma   90.00
#
_symmetry.space_group_name_H-M   'P 1'
#
loop_
_entity.id
_entity.type
_entity.pdbx_description
1 polymer ?
#
loop_
_entity_poly.entity_id
_entity_poly.type
_entity_poly.pdbx_seq_one_letter_code
_entity_poly.pdbx_strand_id
1 'polypeptide(L)'
;SEEDEEGEVFDAECLNLINEYFYGVRIFPGQDPSHVYVGWVTTQYHFHTKSFNRNKVRRVTISGIDEFDTEVENVERNSCYVVRTDELFNQVTQDVSGKGASQGMFIGCFVDTATGYVTFTCEGKQTKYTYRMEPGTKLFPAIFVEATSKDILQFELGRTPTTLPLSAAVLLNSGKHLTPQFPPRLKIQYLKPHQWARVPNNCMRIHALKLSDIRGWSTLCEDPVSMLALHLPEEDRCIDILELIEMERLLR
;
A
#
# COMPACT_ATOMS: atom_id res chain seq x y z
N SER A 1 -2.11 33.73 16.01
CA SER A 1 -2.34 33.22 14.64
C SER A 1 -3.14 31.97 14.82
N GLU A 2 -4.33 31.83 14.21
CA GLU A 2 -5.32 30.79 14.54
C GLU A 2 -4.79 29.33 14.48
N GLU A 3 -3.61 29.09 13.89
CA GLU A 3 -2.91 27.79 13.93
C GLU A 3 -2.34 27.41 15.31
N ASP A 4 -2.04 28.39 16.18
CA ASP A 4 -1.48 28.14 17.52
C ASP A 4 -2.56 27.77 18.56
N GLU A 5 -3.83 28.14 18.33
CA GLU A 5 -4.95 27.85 19.25
C GLU A 5 -5.51 26.43 19.08
N GLU A 6 -5.39 25.81 17.90
CA GLU A 6 -5.78 24.40 17.71
C GLU A 6 -4.82 23.40 18.39
N GLY A 7 -3.58 23.82 18.66
CA GLY A 7 -2.57 23.01 19.34
C GLY A 7 -2.83 22.84 20.85
N GLU A 8 -3.62 23.72 21.46
CA GLU A 8 -3.92 23.67 22.90
C GLU A 8 -5.04 22.68 23.28
N VAL A 9 -5.75 22.10 22.30
CA VAL A 9 -6.92 21.25 22.54
C VAL A 9 -6.57 19.77 22.78
N PHE A 10 -5.37 19.32 22.36
CA PHE A 10 -4.95 17.93 22.51
C PHE A 10 -3.68 17.83 23.38
N ASP A 11 -3.87 17.42 24.63
CA ASP A 11 -2.75 16.99 25.48
C ASP A 11 -1.98 15.83 24.84
N ALA A 12 -0.70 15.66 25.19
CA ALA A 12 0.15 14.59 24.70
C ALA A 12 -0.44 13.19 24.97
N GLU A 13 -1.19 13.03 26.07
CA GLU A 13 -1.95 11.80 26.35
C GLU A 13 -3.08 11.58 25.35
N CYS A 14 -3.81 12.62 24.96
CA CYS A 14 -4.87 12.53 23.95
C CYS A 14 -4.32 12.14 22.58
N LEU A 15 -3.16 12.69 22.18
CA LEU A 15 -2.50 12.32 20.92
C LEU A 15 -2.14 10.84 20.88
N ASN A 16 -1.73 10.26 22.01
CA ASN A 16 -1.40 8.84 22.10
C ASN A 16 -2.60 7.92 21.86
N LEU A 17 -3.82 8.39 22.12
CA LEU A 17 -5.05 7.63 21.87
C LEU A 17 -5.46 7.61 20.39
N ILE A 18 -4.98 8.55 19.57
CA ILE A 18 -5.33 8.62 18.14
C ILE A 18 -4.43 7.67 17.34
N ASN A 19 -5.03 6.65 16.72
CA ASN A 19 -4.33 5.65 15.90
C ASN A 19 -4.73 5.67 14.42
N GLU A 20 -5.54 6.67 14.05
CA GLU A 20 -5.99 6.91 12.69
C GLU A 20 -5.12 7.96 11.99
N TYR A 21 -4.61 7.60 10.81
CA TYR A 21 -3.75 8.45 10.00
C TYR A 21 -4.36 8.73 8.64
N PHE A 22 -4.05 9.90 8.09
CA PHE A 22 -4.70 10.43 6.89
C PHE A 22 -3.70 10.87 5.83
N TYR A 23 -4.05 10.61 4.56
CA TYR A 23 -3.54 11.39 3.42
C TYR A 23 -4.65 11.71 2.42
N GLY A 24 -4.49 12.84 1.74
CA GLY A 24 -5.39 13.31 0.70
C GLY A 24 -4.79 13.17 -0.70
N VAL A 25 -5.67 13.04 -1.68
CA VAL A 25 -5.34 13.11 -3.10
C VAL A 25 -6.34 14.05 -3.76
N ARG A 26 -5.83 15.13 -4.35
CA ARG A 26 -6.62 16.03 -5.19
C ARG A 26 -6.44 15.62 -6.65
N ILE A 27 -7.53 15.25 -7.31
CA ILE A 27 -7.58 15.03 -8.76
C ILE A 27 -7.97 16.34 -9.42
N PHE A 28 -7.19 16.79 -10.39
CA PHE A 28 -7.40 18.06 -11.05
C PHE A 28 -8.52 18.00 -12.11
N PRO A 29 -9.17 19.14 -12.41
CA PRO A 29 -10.10 19.24 -13.53
C PRO A 29 -9.49 18.72 -14.84
N GLY A 30 -10.25 17.92 -15.59
CA GLY A 30 -9.83 17.37 -16.88
C GLY A 30 -9.14 16.00 -16.81
N GLN A 31 -8.68 15.56 -15.64
CA GLN A 31 -8.29 14.16 -15.44
C GLN A 31 -9.55 13.29 -15.36
N ASP A 32 -9.63 12.23 -16.16
CA ASP A 32 -10.74 11.28 -16.13
C ASP A 32 -10.65 10.42 -14.86
N PRO A 33 -11.66 10.48 -13.97
CA PRO A 33 -11.67 9.69 -12.74
C PRO A 33 -11.71 8.18 -12.97
N SER A 34 -12.23 7.71 -14.10
CA SER A 34 -12.26 6.28 -14.41
C SER A 34 -10.86 5.69 -14.66
N HIS A 35 -9.87 6.55 -14.91
CA HIS A 35 -8.47 6.20 -15.12
C HIS A 35 -7.60 6.42 -13.87
N VAL A 36 -8.19 6.72 -12.72
CA VAL A 36 -7.47 6.93 -11.45
C VAL A 36 -7.95 5.93 -10.40
N TYR A 37 -7.00 5.31 -9.70
CA TYR A 37 -7.24 4.45 -8.55
C TYR A 37 -6.39 4.95 -7.38
N VAL A 38 -7.03 5.19 -6.23
CA VAL A 38 -6.35 5.71 -5.04
C VAL A 38 -6.45 4.70 -3.91
N GLY A 39 -5.36 4.52 -3.16
CA GLY A 39 -5.36 3.75 -1.92
C GLY A 39 -3.98 3.25 -1.53
N TRP A 40 -3.92 2.01 -1.06
CA TRP A 40 -2.71 1.46 -0.46
C TRP A 40 -2.21 0.23 -1.19
N VAL A 41 -0.90 0.01 -1.22
CA VAL A 41 -0.28 -1.22 -1.71
C VAL A 41 0.56 -1.87 -0.62
N THR A 42 0.70 -3.19 -0.67
CA THR A 42 1.61 -3.94 0.20
C THR A 42 2.98 -4.10 -0.47
N THR A 43 3.96 -4.56 0.30
CA THR A 43 5.32 -4.86 -0.17
C THR A 43 5.36 -5.95 -1.25
N GLN A 44 4.30 -6.75 -1.35
CA GLN A 44 4.15 -7.87 -2.28
C GLN A 44 3.59 -7.45 -3.65
N TYR A 45 3.30 -6.18 -3.87
CA TYR A 45 2.79 -5.70 -5.15
C TYR A 45 3.90 -5.58 -6.19
N HIS A 46 3.94 -6.52 -7.14
CA HIS A 46 4.90 -6.54 -8.25
C HIS A 46 4.23 -6.57 -9.63
N PHE A 47 2.93 -6.26 -9.71
CA PHE A 47 2.17 -6.37 -10.94
C PHE A 47 2.24 -5.06 -11.75
N HIS A 48 2.99 -5.07 -12.86
CA HIS A 48 3.04 -3.95 -13.80
C HIS A 48 2.14 -4.21 -15.02
N THR A 49 1.22 -3.30 -15.32
CA THR A 49 0.37 -3.37 -16.52
C THR A 49 0.06 -1.98 -17.06
N LYS A 50 -0.22 -1.88 -18.37
CA LYS A 50 -0.59 -0.60 -19.02
C LYS A 50 -2.00 -0.16 -18.66
N SER A 51 -2.93 -1.11 -18.48
CA SER A 51 -4.31 -0.83 -18.11
C SER A 51 -4.67 -1.62 -16.85
N PHE A 52 -4.64 -0.92 -15.72
CA PHE A 52 -4.94 -1.52 -14.43
C PHE A 52 -6.43 -1.89 -14.35
N ASN A 53 -6.71 -3.08 -13.82
CA ASN A 53 -8.06 -3.55 -13.55
C ASN A 53 -8.03 -4.31 -12.22
N ARG A 54 -8.91 -3.91 -11.28
CA ARG A 54 -9.01 -4.52 -9.95
C ARG A 54 -9.24 -6.04 -10.00
N ASN A 55 -9.93 -6.55 -11.01
CA ASN A 55 -10.18 -7.99 -11.15
C ASN A 55 -8.91 -8.81 -11.45
N LYS A 56 -7.81 -8.15 -11.86
CA LYS A 56 -6.50 -8.78 -12.07
C LYS A 56 -5.63 -8.76 -10.81
N VAL A 57 -6.08 -8.10 -9.74
CA VAL A 57 -5.38 -8.07 -8.46
C VAL A 57 -5.46 -9.44 -7.81
N ARG A 58 -4.32 -9.95 -7.35
CA ARG A 58 -4.26 -11.21 -6.62
C ARG A 58 -4.98 -11.04 -5.28
N ARG A 59 -5.94 -11.93 -5.05
CA ARG A 59 -6.71 -12.05 -3.82
C ARG A 59 -6.63 -13.47 -3.30
N VAL A 60 -6.35 -13.59 -2.01
CA VAL A 60 -6.36 -14.86 -1.29
C VAL A 60 -7.27 -14.70 -0.08
N THR A 61 -8.27 -15.56 0.05
CA THR A 61 -9.11 -15.63 1.25
C THR A 61 -8.64 -16.83 2.06
N ILE A 62 -8.34 -16.58 3.33
CA ILE A 62 -7.95 -17.60 4.29
C ILE A 62 -9.12 -17.79 5.23
N SER A 63 -9.70 -18.98 5.20
CA SER A 63 -10.77 -19.38 6.11
C SER A 63 -10.21 -20.40 7.11
N GLY A 64 -10.21 -20.03 8.39
CA GLY A 64 -9.93 -20.93 9.49
C GLY A 64 -11.21 -21.72 9.82
N ILE A 65 -11.15 -23.03 9.61
CA ILE A 65 -12.22 -23.97 10.00
C ILE A 65 -11.86 -24.65 11.31
N ASP A 66 -12.86 -24.90 12.16
CA ASP A 66 -12.70 -25.73 13.36
C ASP A 66 -12.78 -27.23 13.05
N GLU A 67 -12.67 -28.05 14.11
CA GLU A 67 -12.80 -29.51 14.03
C GLU A 67 -14.19 -29.98 13.57
N PHE A 68 -15.18 -29.09 13.54
CA PHE A 68 -16.55 -29.34 13.12
C PHE A 68 -16.86 -28.75 11.73
N ASP A 69 -15.83 -28.38 10.95
CA ASP A 69 -15.95 -27.77 9.62
C ASP A 69 -16.74 -26.45 9.63
N THR A 70 -16.79 -25.78 10.78
CA THR A 70 -17.43 -24.47 10.94
C THR A 70 -16.38 -23.38 10.74
N GLU A 71 -16.71 -22.37 9.93
CA GLU A 71 -15.84 -21.23 9.70
C GLU A 71 -15.78 -20.34 10.95
N VAL A 72 -14.59 -20.25 11.56
CA VAL A 72 -14.34 -19.44 12.76
C VAL A 72 -13.72 -18.10 12.42
N GLU A 73 -12.89 -18.06 11.38
CA GLU A 73 -12.18 -16.87 10.95
C GLU A 73 -12.11 -16.80 9.42
N ASN A 74 -12.33 -15.60 8.86
CA ASN A 74 -12.18 -15.32 7.44
C ASN A 74 -11.36 -14.04 7.27
N VAL A 75 -10.22 -14.16 6.57
CA VAL A 75 -9.35 -13.02 6.28
C VAL A 75 -9.06 -12.93 4.78
N GLU A 76 -9.34 -11.76 4.20
CA GLU A 76 -9.06 -11.46 2.80
C GLU A 76 -7.71 -10.73 2.66
N ARG A 77 -6.75 -11.35 1.97
CA ARG A 77 -5.43 -10.78 1.67
C ARG A 77 -5.37 -10.33 0.22
N ASN A 78 -5.12 -9.03 0.03
CA ASN A 78 -4.90 -8.43 -1.29
C ASN A 78 -3.51 -7.79 -1.37
N SER A 79 -2.89 -7.83 -2.54
CA SER A 79 -1.62 -7.12 -2.78
C SER A 79 -1.81 -5.60 -2.91
N CYS A 80 -3.03 -5.14 -3.19
CA CYS A 80 -3.37 -3.71 -3.20
C CYS A 80 -4.84 -3.48 -2.80
N TYR A 81 -5.06 -2.35 -2.15
CA TYR A 81 -6.32 -1.88 -1.58
C TYR A 81 -6.62 -0.50 -2.16
N VAL A 82 -6.98 -0.49 -3.44
CA VAL A 82 -7.20 0.73 -4.22
C VAL A 82 -8.63 0.75 -4.75
N VAL A 83 -9.22 1.94 -4.81
CA VAL A 83 -10.57 2.17 -5.30
C VAL A 83 -10.53 3.14 -6.46
N ARG A 84 -11.34 2.88 -7.49
CA ARG A 84 -11.46 3.76 -8.66
C ARG A 84 -12.23 5.03 -8.26
N THR A 85 -11.79 6.18 -8.74
CA THR A 85 -12.25 7.45 -8.18
C THR A 85 -13.63 7.88 -8.66
N ASP A 86 -14.04 7.47 -9.85
CA ASP A 86 -15.44 7.54 -10.32
C ASP A 86 -16.39 6.76 -9.41
N GLU A 87 -15.99 5.57 -8.92
CA GLU A 87 -16.82 4.76 -8.02
C GLU A 87 -17.03 5.45 -6.67
N LEU A 88 -15.96 6.04 -6.11
CA LEU A 88 -16.02 6.83 -4.89
C LEU A 88 -16.92 8.07 -5.09
N PHE A 89 -16.73 8.78 -6.19
CA PHE A 89 -17.49 9.99 -6.51
C PHE A 89 -18.98 9.71 -6.70
N ASN A 90 -19.32 8.67 -7.49
CA ASN A 90 -20.70 8.27 -7.74
C ASN A 90 -21.43 7.87 -6.45
N GLN A 91 -20.72 7.30 -5.47
CA GLN A 91 -21.34 6.97 -4.19
C GLN A 91 -21.76 8.22 -3.39
N VAL A 92 -20.96 9.29 -3.41
CA VAL A 92 -21.19 10.48 -2.57
C VAL A 92 -22.04 11.57 -3.24
N THR A 93 -22.23 11.45 -4.56
CA THR A 93 -23.04 12.38 -5.38
C THR A 93 -24.45 11.89 -5.67
N GLN A 94 -24.80 10.64 -5.33
CA GLN A 94 -26.17 10.14 -5.43
C GLN A 94 -27.17 10.93 -4.54
N ASP A 95 -26.69 11.70 -3.55
CA ASP A 95 -27.56 12.40 -2.59
C ASP A 95 -27.82 13.89 -2.84
N VAL A 96 -26.99 14.69 -3.54
CA VAL A 96 -27.33 16.12 -3.79
C VAL A 96 -26.59 16.72 -5.00
N SER A 97 -27.37 17.36 -5.88
CA SER A 97 -27.01 18.41 -6.87
C SER A 97 -25.67 18.27 -7.63
N GLY A 98 -25.72 17.66 -8.81
CA GLY A 98 -25.26 18.23 -10.10
C GLY A 98 -23.83 18.81 -10.25
N LYS A 99 -22.94 18.74 -9.26
CA LYS A 99 -21.53 19.05 -9.46
C LYS A 99 -20.90 17.85 -10.15
N GLY A 100 -20.69 17.95 -11.46
CA GLY A 100 -20.04 16.91 -12.24
C GLY A 100 -18.56 16.80 -11.88
N ALA A 101 -17.95 15.65 -12.19
CA ALA A 101 -16.51 15.39 -12.05
C ALA A 101 -15.60 16.40 -12.81
N SER A 102 -16.18 17.32 -13.59
CA SER A 102 -15.48 18.34 -14.37
C SER A 102 -14.77 19.41 -13.54
N GLN A 103 -15.05 19.53 -12.23
CA GLN A 103 -14.34 20.47 -11.34
C GLN A 103 -13.17 19.83 -10.57
N GLY A 104 -12.79 18.60 -10.90
CA GLY A 104 -11.87 17.82 -10.08
C GLY A 104 -12.55 17.27 -8.84
N MET A 105 -11.79 16.54 -8.02
CA MET A 105 -12.28 15.95 -6.77
C MET A 105 -11.16 15.75 -5.76
N PHE A 106 -11.53 15.62 -4.50
CA PHE A 106 -10.66 15.35 -3.38
C PHE A 106 -11.04 14.02 -2.73
N ILE A 107 -10.04 13.17 -2.55
CA ILE A 107 -10.19 11.84 -1.93
C ILE A 107 -9.34 11.81 -0.68
N GLY A 108 -9.98 11.47 0.44
CA GLY A 108 -9.32 11.18 1.69
C GLY A 108 -9.11 9.68 1.86
N CYS A 109 -7.93 9.29 2.31
CA CYS A 109 -7.58 7.92 2.61
C CYS A 109 -7.13 7.82 4.06
N PHE A 110 -7.75 6.90 4.79
CA PHE A 110 -7.60 6.74 6.22
C PHE A 110 -7.06 5.35 6.53
N VAL A 111 -6.19 5.26 7.53
CA VAL A 111 -5.71 3.99 8.07
C VAL A 111 -5.75 4.05 9.59
N ASP A 112 -6.54 3.18 10.19
CA ASP A 112 -6.56 2.98 11.64
C ASP A 112 -5.66 1.80 12.00
N THR A 113 -4.55 2.10 12.65
CA THR A 113 -3.55 1.11 13.06
C THR A 113 -3.94 0.31 14.29
N ALA A 114 -4.93 0.76 15.08
CA ALA A 114 -5.44 0.00 16.22
C ALA A 114 -6.45 -1.07 15.78
N THR A 115 -7.34 -0.72 14.83
CA THR A 115 -8.38 -1.64 14.35
C THR A 115 -8.00 -2.40 13.07
N GLY A 116 -7.00 -1.89 12.33
CA GLY A 116 -6.54 -2.45 11.06
C GLY A 116 -7.44 -2.11 9.87
N TYR A 117 -8.31 -1.09 9.99
CA TYR A 117 -9.20 -0.69 8.90
C TYR A 117 -8.62 0.42 8.04
N VAL A 118 -8.81 0.28 6.73
CA VAL A 118 -8.59 1.33 5.74
C VAL A 118 -9.93 1.77 5.19
N THR A 119 -10.19 3.08 5.20
CA THR A 119 -11.43 3.67 4.72
C THR A 119 -11.15 4.86 3.79
N PHE A 120 -12.18 5.25 3.02
CA PHE A 120 -12.06 6.31 2.03
C PHE A 120 -13.18 7.33 2.20
N THR A 121 -12.85 8.61 2.01
CA THR A 121 -13.81 9.69 1.83
C THR A 121 -13.65 10.31 0.44
N CYS A 122 -14.73 10.88 -0.08
CA CYS A 122 -14.71 11.66 -1.30
C CYS A 122 -15.48 12.96 -1.06
N GLU A 123 -14.87 14.10 -1.37
CA GLU A 123 -15.43 15.44 -1.12
C GLU A 123 -15.90 15.63 0.35
N GLY A 124 -15.13 15.08 1.30
CA GLY A 124 -15.45 15.13 2.73
C GLY A 124 -16.56 14.19 3.20
N LYS A 125 -17.20 13.44 2.29
CA LYS A 125 -18.23 12.45 2.63
C LYS A 125 -17.65 11.04 2.73
N GLN A 126 -18.07 10.26 3.73
CA GLN A 126 -17.64 8.87 3.87
C GLN A 126 -18.18 7.98 2.75
N THR A 127 -17.36 7.03 2.32
CA THR A 127 -17.73 6.00 1.34
C THR A 127 -17.89 4.65 2.02
N LYS A 128 -18.47 3.65 1.33
CA LYS A 128 -18.67 2.30 1.88
C LYS A 128 -17.44 1.42 1.76
N TYR A 129 -16.42 1.89 1.03
CA TYR A 129 -15.22 1.12 0.76
C TYR A 129 -14.39 1.04 2.04
N THR A 130 -14.32 -0.16 2.59
CA THR A 130 -13.59 -0.47 3.81
C THR A 130 -12.81 -1.75 3.59
N TYR A 131 -11.52 -1.74 3.93
CA TYR A 131 -10.66 -2.92 3.89
C TYR A 131 -10.13 -3.22 5.28
N ARG A 132 -10.18 -4.48 5.70
CA ARG A 132 -9.59 -4.96 6.95
C ARG A 132 -8.23 -5.58 6.65
N MET A 133 -7.22 -5.16 7.39
CA MET A 133 -5.84 -5.60 7.25
C MET A 133 -5.45 -6.53 8.40
N GLU A 134 -4.48 -7.40 8.14
CA GLU A 134 -3.83 -8.16 9.19
C GLU A 134 -2.80 -7.31 9.96
N PRO A 135 -2.64 -7.52 11.27
CA PRO A 135 -1.56 -6.93 12.03
C PRO A 135 -0.19 -7.16 11.39
N GLY A 136 0.69 -6.16 11.43
CA GLY A 136 2.04 -6.23 10.87
C GLY A 136 2.13 -5.98 9.36
N THR A 137 1.00 -5.79 8.67
CA THR A 137 1.01 -5.42 7.23
C THR A 137 1.60 -4.02 7.03
N LYS A 138 2.69 -3.94 6.26
CA LYS A 138 3.25 -2.65 5.80
C LYS A 138 2.46 -2.15 4.60
N LEU A 139 1.97 -0.92 4.70
CA LEU A 139 1.20 -0.27 3.64
C LEU A 139 1.94 0.95 3.11
N PHE A 140 1.88 1.13 1.78
CA PHE A 140 2.44 2.28 1.09
C PHE A 140 1.31 3.04 0.40
N PRO A 141 1.18 4.37 0.61
CA PRO A 141 0.25 5.19 -0.16
C PRO A 141 0.59 5.09 -1.65
N ALA A 142 -0.39 4.75 -2.47
CA ALA A 142 -0.21 4.51 -3.88
C ALA A 142 -1.39 5.01 -4.71
N ILE A 143 -1.06 5.42 -5.93
CA ILE A 143 -2.04 5.83 -6.93
C ILE A 143 -1.69 5.15 -8.24
N PHE A 144 -2.67 4.48 -8.85
CA PHE A 144 -2.55 4.02 -10.23
C PHE A 144 -3.31 4.99 -11.12
N VAL A 145 -2.62 5.55 -12.10
CA VAL A 145 -3.20 6.56 -12.97
C VAL A 145 -2.74 6.39 -14.41
N GLU A 146 -3.69 6.54 -15.31
CA GLU A 146 -3.43 6.80 -16.73
C GLU A 146 -3.75 8.27 -17.01
N ALA A 147 -2.73 9.01 -17.46
CA ALA A 147 -2.83 10.44 -17.67
C ALA A 147 -3.75 10.76 -18.85
N THR A 148 -4.84 11.50 -18.59
CA THR A 148 -5.74 12.01 -19.64
C THR A 148 -5.66 13.53 -19.79
N SER A 149 -4.95 14.20 -18.87
CA SER A 149 -4.72 15.64 -18.83
C SER A 149 -3.24 15.94 -18.51
N LYS A 150 -2.83 17.20 -18.72
CA LYS A 150 -1.48 17.68 -18.33
C LYS A 150 -1.33 17.74 -16.82
N ASP A 151 -2.36 18.25 -16.15
CA ASP A 151 -2.46 18.31 -14.70
C ASP A 151 -3.35 17.16 -14.24
N ILE A 152 -2.75 16.21 -13.53
CA ILE A 152 -3.41 14.94 -13.19
C ILE A 152 -3.92 14.99 -11.75
N LEU A 153 -3.00 15.12 -10.80
CA LEU A 153 -3.30 15.04 -9.38
C LEU A 153 -2.20 15.68 -8.53
N GLN A 154 -2.52 15.90 -7.25
CA GLN A 154 -1.62 16.35 -6.21
C GLN A 154 -1.83 15.51 -4.94
N PHE A 155 -0.72 15.10 -4.31
CA PHE A 155 -0.74 14.52 -2.97
C PHE A 155 -0.86 15.63 -1.93
N GLU A 156 -1.78 15.45 -0.97
CA GLU A 156 -1.96 16.37 0.15
C GLU A 156 -1.69 15.62 1.46
N LEU A 157 -0.49 15.82 2.00
CA LEU A 157 -0.07 15.26 3.28
C LEU A 157 -0.51 16.21 4.40
N GLY A 158 -1.80 16.15 4.73
CA GLY A 158 -2.42 16.94 5.79
C GLY A 158 -2.94 16.08 6.93
N ARG A 159 -3.88 16.62 7.68
CA ARG A 159 -4.70 15.90 8.68
C ARG A 159 -6.16 16.34 8.58
N THR A 160 -7.05 15.56 9.19
CA THR A 160 -8.41 15.98 9.51
C THR A 160 -8.51 16.35 11.00
N PRO A 161 -9.62 16.92 11.49
CA PRO A 161 -9.80 17.20 12.92
C PRO A 161 -9.72 15.96 13.83
N THR A 162 -9.92 14.76 13.28
CA THR A 162 -9.96 13.50 14.03
C THR A 162 -8.75 12.60 13.80
N THR A 163 -7.82 13.00 12.94
CA THR A 163 -6.71 12.13 12.50
C THR A 163 -5.35 12.80 12.65
N LEU A 164 -4.31 11.97 12.63
CA LEU A 164 -2.92 12.43 12.55
C LEU A 164 -2.43 12.43 11.09
N PRO A 165 -1.48 13.31 10.74
CA PRO A 165 -0.83 13.26 9.43
C PRO A 165 0.03 12.01 9.29
N LEU A 166 0.23 11.52 8.06
CA LEU A 166 1.12 10.36 7.82
C LEU A 166 2.53 10.52 8.38
N SER A 167 3.05 11.75 8.48
CA SER A 167 4.37 11.99 9.06
C SER A 167 4.45 11.59 10.54
N ALA A 168 3.36 11.62 11.29
CA ALA A 168 3.30 11.13 12.66
C ALA A 168 3.47 9.61 12.76
N ALA A 169 3.10 8.86 11.72
CA ALA A 169 3.33 7.41 11.65
C ALA A 169 4.75 7.05 11.18
N VAL A 170 5.31 7.84 10.26
CA VAL A 170 6.58 7.51 9.58
C VAL A 170 7.80 8.05 10.32
N LEU A 171 7.71 9.22 10.96
CA LEU A 171 8.80 9.83 11.71
C LEU A 171 8.80 9.34 13.16
N LEU A 172 9.26 8.10 13.37
CA LEU A 172 9.29 7.46 14.69
C LEU A 172 10.01 8.30 15.77
N ASN A 173 11.05 9.06 15.39
CA ASN A 173 11.82 9.90 16.31
C ASN A 173 11.08 11.16 16.77
N SER A 174 10.09 11.63 15.99
CA SER A 174 9.34 12.86 16.28
C SER A 174 8.12 12.60 17.18
N GLY A 175 7.76 11.34 17.39
CA GLY A 175 6.51 10.96 18.07
C GLY A 175 5.25 11.38 17.30
N LYS A 176 4.08 11.15 17.91
CA LYS A 176 2.79 11.61 17.37
C LYS A 176 2.70 13.13 17.46
N HIS A 177 2.26 13.77 16.38
CA HIS A 177 2.17 15.22 16.27
C HIS A 177 1.04 15.64 15.34
N LEU A 178 0.47 16.83 15.55
CA LEU A 178 -0.62 17.37 14.74
C LEU A 178 -0.14 18.11 13.49
N THR A 179 1.00 18.80 13.57
CA THR A 179 1.51 19.64 12.48
C THR A 179 2.13 18.77 11.39
N PRO A 180 1.58 18.74 10.17
CA PRO A 180 2.13 17.89 9.11
C PRO A 180 3.58 18.27 8.78
N GLN A 181 4.51 17.35 9.01
CA GLN A 181 5.92 17.50 8.63
C GLN A 181 6.17 16.78 7.31
N PHE A 182 7.09 17.29 6.49
CA PHE A 182 7.52 16.60 5.26
C PHE A 182 8.77 15.74 5.54
N PRO A 183 8.68 14.40 5.51
CA PRO A 183 9.86 13.56 5.78
C PRO A 183 10.93 13.78 4.69
N PRO A 184 12.20 14.04 5.04
CA PRO A 184 13.23 14.39 4.07
C PRO A 184 13.57 13.27 3.08
N ARG A 185 13.25 12.01 3.45
CA ARG A 185 13.46 10.82 2.63
C ARG A 185 12.23 10.43 1.79
N LEU A 186 11.10 11.11 1.96
CA LEU A 186 9.89 10.82 1.19
C LEU A 186 10.10 11.23 -0.27
N LYS A 187 10.01 10.26 -1.18
CA LYS A 187 10.11 10.47 -2.62
C LYS A 187 9.02 9.68 -3.31
N ILE A 188 8.44 10.26 -4.35
CA ILE A 188 7.53 9.55 -5.24
C ILE A 188 8.36 8.52 -6.01
N GLN A 189 7.95 7.27 -5.94
CA GLN A 189 8.51 6.17 -6.71
C GLN A 189 7.49 5.68 -7.72
N TYR A 190 7.97 5.11 -8.82
CA TYR A 190 7.15 4.48 -9.84
C TYR A 190 7.63 3.06 -10.06
N LEU A 191 6.69 2.16 -10.36
CA LEU A 191 7.01 0.76 -10.64
C LEU A 191 7.74 0.67 -11.98
N LYS A 192 8.97 0.15 -11.96
CA LYS A 192 9.73 -0.11 -13.18
C LYS A 192 9.26 -1.43 -13.80
N PRO A 193 9.02 -1.50 -15.11
CA PRO A 193 8.58 -2.74 -15.77
C PRO A 193 9.62 -3.87 -15.68
N HIS A 194 10.91 -3.51 -15.66
CA HIS A 194 12.02 -4.44 -15.62
C HIS A 194 13.09 -3.93 -14.65
N GLN A 195 13.76 -4.87 -13.99
CA GLN A 195 14.91 -4.61 -13.13
C GLN A 195 16.00 -5.64 -13.44
N TRP A 196 17.25 -5.22 -13.29
CA TRP A 196 18.38 -6.14 -13.32
C TRP A 196 18.48 -6.89 -12.00
N ALA A 197 18.93 -8.13 -12.05
CA ALA A 197 19.23 -8.95 -10.89
C ALA A 197 20.49 -9.76 -11.19
N ARG A 198 21.32 -9.96 -10.17
CA ARG A 198 22.55 -10.74 -10.30
C ARG A 198 22.21 -12.22 -10.44
N VAL A 199 22.90 -12.91 -11.36
CA VAL A 199 22.82 -14.37 -11.47
C VAL A 199 23.75 -15.02 -10.43
N PRO A 200 23.27 -15.98 -9.61
CA PRO A 200 24.14 -16.71 -8.68
C PRO A 200 25.27 -17.45 -9.40
N ASN A 201 26.46 -17.50 -8.79
CA ASN A 201 27.62 -18.21 -9.37
C ASN A 201 27.42 -19.73 -9.35
N ASN A 202 26.74 -20.24 -8.32
CA ASN A 202 26.46 -21.65 -8.11
C ASN A 202 24.95 -21.83 -7.96
N CYS A 203 24.40 -22.83 -8.64
CA CYS A 203 23.01 -23.23 -8.51
C CYS A 203 22.92 -24.63 -7.89
N MET A 204 21.86 -24.89 -7.15
CA MET A 204 21.59 -26.25 -6.64
C MET A 204 21.41 -27.22 -7.81
N ARG A 205 22.03 -28.40 -7.70
CA ARG A 205 21.86 -29.47 -8.68
C ARG A 205 20.74 -30.39 -8.24
N ILE A 206 19.67 -30.42 -9.02
CA ILE A 206 18.52 -31.28 -8.78
C ILE A 206 18.62 -32.48 -9.71
N HIS A 207 18.69 -33.68 -9.14
CA HIS A 207 18.64 -34.93 -9.88
C HIS A 207 17.22 -35.47 -9.86
N ALA A 208 16.54 -35.49 -11.01
CA ALA A 208 15.22 -36.07 -11.17
C ALA A 208 15.34 -37.45 -11.85
N LEU A 209 14.84 -38.50 -11.19
CA LEU A 209 14.88 -39.87 -11.68
C LEU A 209 13.48 -40.49 -11.69
N LYS A 210 13.04 -41.02 -12.83
CA LYS A 210 11.84 -41.86 -12.90
C LYS A 210 12.17 -43.23 -12.30
N LEU A 211 11.55 -43.58 -11.19
CA LEU A 211 11.77 -44.86 -10.52
C LEU A 211 11.03 -46.00 -11.24
N SER A 212 9.73 -45.79 -11.53
CA SER A 212 8.90 -46.69 -12.34
C SER A 212 7.56 -46.01 -12.68
N ASP A 213 6.73 -46.64 -13.51
CA ASP A 213 5.36 -46.16 -13.79
C ASP A 213 4.45 -46.21 -12.55
N ILE A 214 4.78 -47.05 -11.57
CA ILE A 214 4.01 -47.21 -10.33
C ILE A 214 4.53 -46.27 -9.23
N ARG A 215 5.86 -46.12 -9.10
CA ARG A 215 6.50 -45.32 -8.04
C ARG A 215 6.70 -43.86 -8.41
N GLY A 216 6.53 -43.50 -9.68
CA GLY A 216 6.66 -42.13 -10.16
C GLY A 216 8.11 -41.65 -10.19
N TRP A 217 8.31 -40.39 -9.77
CA TRP A 217 9.58 -39.67 -9.85
C TRP A 217 10.18 -39.42 -8.47
N SER A 218 11.50 -39.53 -8.38
CA SER A 218 12.29 -39.10 -7.24
C SER A 218 13.08 -37.85 -7.61
N THR A 219 13.21 -36.93 -6.65
CA THR A 219 14.07 -35.74 -6.79
C THR A 219 15.06 -35.72 -5.62
N LEU A 220 16.34 -35.54 -5.94
CA LEU A 220 17.44 -35.53 -4.98
C LEU A 220 18.27 -34.26 -5.16
N CYS A 221 18.73 -33.69 -4.05
CA CYS A 221 19.66 -32.57 -4.00
C CYS A 221 20.77 -32.93 -3.01
N GLU A 222 22.00 -33.11 -3.48
CA GLU A 222 23.13 -33.62 -2.68
C GLU A 222 23.93 -32.48 -2.03
N ASP A 223 24.18 -31.40 -2.78
CA ASP A 223 25.03 -30.29 -2.36
C ASP A 223 24.19 -29.06 -1.99
N PRO A 224 24.10 -28.66 -0.70
CA PRO A 224 23.42 -27.43 -0.30
C PRO A 224 24.22 -26.20 -0.76
N VAL A 225 23.52 -25.17 -1.25
CA VAL A 225 24.11 -23.88 -1.62
C VAL A 225 23.62 -22.81 -0.64
N SER A 226 24.54 -22.18 0.08
CA SER A 226 24.24 -21.06 0.97
C SER A 226 24.51 -19.73 0.26
N MET A 227 23.71 -18.70 0.58
CA MET A 227 23.91 -17.33 0.14
C MET A 227 23.77 -16.37 1.33
N LEU A 228 24.43 -15.22 1.25
CA LEU A 228 24.26 -14.13 2.20
C LEU A 228 23.31 -13.08 1.58
N ALA A 229 22.23 -12.77 2.28
CA ALA A 229 21.26 -11.78 1.86
C ALA A 229 21.20 -10.61 2.83
N LEU A 230 21.15 -9.39 2.29
CA LEU A 230 20.85 -8.17 3.04
C LEU A 230 19.35 -7.94 3.06
N HIS A 231 18.75 -7.80 4.24
CA HIS A 231 17.35 -7.42 4.40
C HIS A 231 17.21 -5.90 4.54
N LEU A 232 16.37 -5.29 3.69
CA LEU A 232 16.01 -3.88 3.75
C LEU A 232 14.66 -3.72 4.46
N PRO A 233 14.63 -3.28 5.74
CA PRO A 233 13.40 -3.29 6.53
C PRO A 233 12.34 -2.30 6.03
N GLU A 234 12.75 -1.17 5.46
CA GLU A 234 11.85 -0.14 4.94
C GLU A 234 11.04 -0.62 3.71
N GLU A 235 11.66 -1.41 2.84
CA GLU A 235 11.04 -1.94 1.61
C GLU A 235 10.57 -3.40 1.78
N ASP A 236 10.89 -4.03 2.93
CA ASP A 236 10.55 -5.41 3.26
C ASP A 236 11.03 -6.43 2.23
N ARG A 237 12.23 -6.21 1.70
CA ARG A 237 12.82 -7.07 0.65
C ARG A 237 14.25 -7.45 0.98
N CYS A 238 14.70 -8.53 0.36
CA CYS A 238 16.07 -9.01 0.49
C CYS A 238 16.83 -8.86 -0.84
N ILE A 239 18.14 -8.59 -0.75
CA ILE A 239 19.06 -8.50 -1.88
C ILE A 239 20.24 -9.44 -1.61
N ASP A 240 20.77 -10.09 -2.64
CA ASP A 240 22.08 -10.76 -2.54
C ASP A 240 23.16 -9.73 -2.18
N ILE A 241 23.99 -10.02 -1.17
CA ILE A 241 25.07 -9.12 -0.77
C ILE A 241 26.01 -8.79 -1.94
N LEU A 242 26.19 -9.73 -2.87
CA LEU A 242 27.07 -9.57 -4.01
C LEU A 242 26.49 -8.62 -5.07
N GLU A 243 25.19 -8.35 -5.06
CA GLU A 243 24.54 -7.38 -5.94
C GLU A 243 24.83 -5.93 -5.53
N LEU A 244 25.25 -5.70 -4.27
CA LEU A 244 25.60 -4.36 -3.78
C LEU A 244 26.74 -3.70 -4.55
N ILE A 245 27.59 -4.47 -5.23
CA ILE A 245 28.67 -3.93 -6.07
C ILE A 245 28.13 -3.04 -7.20
N GLU A 246 26.93 -3.30 -7.69
CA GLU A 246 26.26 -2.50 -8.74
C GLU A 246 25.33 -1.42 -8.14
N MET A 247 25.13 -1.41 -6.82
CA MET A 247 24.22 -0.50 -6.11
C MET A 247 24.98 0.49 -5.22
N GLU A 248 25.70 1.44 -5.82
CA GLU A 248 26.51 2.42 -5.07
C GLU A 248 25.77 3.15 -3.95
N ARG A 249 24.47 3.42 -4.11
CA ARG A 249 23.65 4.10 -3.10
C ARG A 249 23.45 3.29 -1.83
N LEU A 250 23.44 1.96 -1.93
CA LEU A 250 23.28 1.06 -0.77
C LEU A 250 24.62 0.60 -0.21
N LEU A 251 25.68 0.67 -1.01
CA LEU A 251 27.03 0.27 -0.61
C LEU A 251 27.72 1.31 0.27
N ARG A 252 27.40 2.60 0.09
CA ARG A 252 27.92 3.73 0.89
C ARG A 252 27.10 3.94 2.15
#